data_AF-A0A335FIR8-F1
#
_entry.id   AF-A0A335FIR8-F1
#
_cell.length_a   1.000
_cell.length_b   1.000
_cell.length_c   1.000
_cell.angle_alpha   90.00
_cell.angle_beta   90.00
_cell.angle_gamma   90.00
#
_symmetry.space_group_name_H-M   'P 1'
#
loop_
_entity.id
_entity.type
_entity.pdbx_description
1 polymer ?
#
loop_
_entity_poly.entity_id
_entity_poly.type
_entity_poly.pdbx_seq_one_letter_code
_entity_poly.pdbx_strand_id
1 'polypeptide(L)'
;MNAQQLLKYQIIKRALEIYDEFSVVVAANFPDTFGEEDSNEIVLSKLNEDNIDLIFDELEYDDAMQDGREEVRCTGCVTDLKPKNWSRHFEIDAVAKNINGTWVAWDYYYGGGKYSEPESIEWIGDARIVNCEEVQVMKTEYYFSEVEA
;
A
#
# COMPACT_ATOMS: atom_id res chain seq x y z
N MET A 1 -14.58 2.60 -5.82
CA MET A 1 -13.60 2.21 -4.77
C MET A 1 -13.26 3.38 -3.85
N ASN A 2 -13.33 3.15 -2.53
CA ASN A 2 -12.86 4.08 -1.51
C ASN A 2 -11.34 3.90 -1.22
N ALA A 3 -10.78 4.65 -0.26
CA ALA A 3 -9.35 4.58 0.09
C ALA A 3 -8.89 3.18 0.54
N GLN A 4 -9.67 2.51 1.37
CA GLN A 4 -9.36 1.18 1.90
C GLN A 4 -9.37 0.15 0.77
N GLN A 5 -10.42 0.19 -0.07
CA GLN A 5 -10.56 -0.68 -1.24
C GLN A 5 -9.42 -0.48 -2.25
N LEU A 6 -8.94 0.76 -2.44
CA LEU A 6 -7.76 1.01 -3.30
C LEU A 6 -6.48 0.40 -2.73
N LEU A 7 -6.28 0.38 -1.40
CA LEU A 7 -5.15 -0.33 -0.81
C LEU A 7 -5.30 -1.83 -0.96
N LYS A 8 -6.48 -2.39 -0.68
CA LYS A 8 -6.77 -3.81 -0.88
C LYS A 8 -6.50 -4.23 -2.34
N TYR A 9 -6.88 -3.41 -3.31
CA TYR A 9 -6.51 -3.57 -4.72
C TYR A 9 -5.01 -3.64 -4.93
N GLN A 10 -4.29 -2.68 -4.38
CA GLN A 10 -2.84 -2.62 -4.54
C GLN A 10 -2.15 -3.81 -3.86
N ILE A 11 -2.70 -4.33 -2.77
CA ILE A 11 -2.21 -5.53 -2.07
C ILE A 11 -2.41 -6.77 -2.93
N ILE A 12 -3.63 -7.00 -3.42
CA ILE A 12 -3.94 -8.14 -4.32
C ILE A 12 -3.07 -8.07 -5.58
N LYS A 13 -2.87 -6.86 -6.13
CA LYS A 13 -1.95 -6.65 -7.25
C LYS A 13 -0.52 -7.08 -6.93
N ARG A 14 0.01 -6.70 -5.76
CA ARG A 14 1.35 -7.15 -5.34
C ARG A 14 1.40 -8.66 -5.14
N ALA A 15 0.39 -9.25 -4.53
CA ALA A 15 0.29 -10.70 -4.37
C ALA A 15 0.39 -11.43 -5.72
N LEU A 16 -0.38 -10.98 -6.73
CA LEU A 16 -0.32 -11.52 -8.10
C LEU A 16 1.04 -11.29 -8.79
N GLU A 17 1.73 -10.19 -8.49
CA GLU A 17 3.05 -9.89 -9.07
C GLU A 17 4.19 -10.67 -8.42
N ILE A 18 4.03 -11.11 -7.17
CA ILE A 18 5.03 -11.90 -6.43
C ILE A 18 4.82 -13.40 -6.68
N TYR A 19 3.56 -13.86 -6.71
CA TYR A 19 3.19 -15.27 -6.79
C TYR A 19 2.42 -15.55 -8.09
N ASP A 20 3.08 -16.17 -9.06
CA ASP A 20 2.51 -16.50 -10.36
C ASP A 20 1.24 -17.39 -10.26
N GLU A 21 1.15 -18.26 -9.26
CA GLU A 21 0.02 -19.18 -9.05
C GLU A 21 -1.13 -18.56 -8.25
N PHE A 22 -0.98 -17.33 -7.74
CA PHE A 22 -2.01 -16.73 -6.88
C PHE A 22 -3.32 -16.45 -7.62
N SER A 23 -3.29 -16.21 -8.93
CA SER A 23 -4.50 -16.11 -9.76
C SER A 23 -5.37 -17.39 -9.71
N VAL A 24 -4.74 -18.56 -9.65
CA VAL A 24 -5.44 -19.84 -9.51
C VAL A 24 -6.10 -19.95 -8.13
N VAL A 25 -5.44 -19.48 -7.08
CA VAL A 25 -6.02 -19.43 -5.72
C VAL A 25 -7.24 -18.52 -5.68
N VAL A 26 -7.16 -17.34 -6.31
CA VAL A 26 -8.31 -16.43 -6.43
C VAL A 26 -9.46 -17.10 -7.18
N ALA A 27 -9.20 -17.77 -8.30
CA ALA A 27 -10.21 -18.47 -9.07
C ALA A 27 -10.85 -19.66 -8.31
N ALA A 28 -10.05 -20.42 -7.55
CA ALA A 28 -10.55 -21.54 -6.77
C ALA A 28 -11.54 -21.10 -5.66
N ASN A 29 -11.31 -19.93 -5.06
CA ASN A 29 -12.19 -19.39 -4.01
C ASN A 29 -13.37 -18.59 -4.57
N PHE A 30 -13.23 -18.04 -5.79
CA PHE A 30 -14.26 -17.20 -6.43
C PHE A 30 -14.56 -17.64 -7.88
N PRO A 31 -14.97 -18.92 -8.11
CA PRO A 31 -15.09 -19.50 -9.45
C PRO A 31 -16.22 -18.89 -10.29
N ASP A 32 -17.23 -18.27 -9.64
CA ASP A 32 -18.31 -17.56 -10.33
C ASP A 32 -17.83 -16.22 -10.92
N THR A 33 -16.68 -15.70 -10.46
CA THR A 33 -16.12 -14.41 -10.87
C THR A 33 -14.87 -14.57 -11.74
N PHE A 34 -13.99 -15.49 -11.39
CA PHE A 34 -12.69 -15.70 -12.06
C PHE A 34 -12.60 -17.12 -12.62
N GLY A 35 -12.05 -17.24 -13.82
CA GLY A 35 -11.77 -18.52 -14.45
C GLY A 35 -10.41 -19.07 -14.02
N GLU A 36 -10.26 -20.39 -13.99
CA GLU A 36 -9.00 -21.07 -13.61
C GLU A 36 -7.82 -20.73 -14.53
N GLU A 37 -8.09 -20.30 -15.77
CA GLU A 37 -7.09 -19.90 -16.76
C GLU A 37 -6.95 -18.36 -16.89
N ASP A 38 -7.63 -17.59 -16.03
CA ASP A 38 -7.51 -16.13 -16.07
C ASP A 38 -6.08 -15.72 -15.71
N SER A 39 -5.42 -14.97 -16.60
CA SER A 39 -4.12 -14.37 -16.30
C SER A 39 -4.24 -13.31 -15.20
N ASN A 40 -3.11 -12.95 -14.58
CA ASN A 40 -3.06 -11.91 -13.55
C ASN A 40 -3.68 -10.59 -14.03
N GLU A 41 -3.49 -10.20 -15.29
CA GLU A 41 -4.09 -9.01 -15.88
C GLU A 41 -5.62 -9.12 -15.98
N ILE A 42 -6.14 -10.30 -16.33
CA ILE A 42 -7.58 -10.55 -16.39
C ILE A 42 -8.17 -10.47 -14.98
N VAL A 43 -7.55 -11.12 -14.00
CA VAL A 43 -7.96 -11.04 -12.59
C VAL A 43 -8.02 -9.57 -12.14
N LEU A 44 -6.95 -8.81 -12.37
CA LEU A 44 -6.88 -7.38 -12.01
C LEU A 44 -7.98 -6.54 -12.68
N SER A 45 -8.34 -6.86 -13.93
CA SER A 45 -9.39 -6.13 -14.66
C SER A 45 -10.80 -6.41 -14.12
N LYS A 46 -11.01 -7.55 -13.46
CA LYS A 46 -12.29 -7.97 -12.88
C LYS A 46 -12.46 -7.50 -11.43
N LEU A 47 -11.40 -7.06 -10.76
CA LEU A 47 -11.48 -6.45 -9.43
C LEU A 47 -12.25 -5.13 -9.50
N ASN A 48 -13.25 -5.00 -8.62
CA ASN A 48 -14.13 -3.83 -8.56
C ASN A 48 -14.56 -3.58 -7.10
N GLU A 49 -15.36 -2.54 -6.88
CA GLU A 49 -15.78 -2.17 -5.52
C GLU A 49 -16.73 -3.16 -4.84
N ASP A 50 -17.34 -4.08 -5.59
CA ASP A 50 -18.28 -5.07 -5.06
C ASP A 50 -17.59 -6.35 -4.58
N ASN A 51 -16.47 -6.75 -5.23
CA ASN A 51 -15.78 -8.01 -4.91
C ASN A 51 -14.51 -7.85 -4.08
N ILE A 52 -13.91 -6.66 -4.06
CA ILE A 52 -12.54 -6.51 -3.54
C ILE A 52 -12.41 -6.74 -2.04
N ASP A 53 -13.41 -6.29 -1.28
CA ASP A 53 -13.43 -6.50 0.16
C ASP A 53 -13.60 -8.00 0.47
N LEU A 54 -14.49 -8.68 -0.25
CA LEU A 54 -14.71 -10.12 -0.09
C LEU A 54 -13.46 -10.94 -0.37
N ILE A 55 -12.76 -10.65 -1.48
CA ILE A 55 -11.52 -11.35 -1.85
C ILE A 55 -10.44 -11.10 -0.81
N PHE A 56 -10.29 -9.85 -0.38
CA PHE A 56 -9.28 -9.50 0.62
C PHE A 56 -9.52 -10.22 1.95
N ASP A 57 -10.77 -10.24 2.42
CA ASP A 57 -11.12 -10.82 3.71
C ASP A 57 -11.03 -12.36 3.68
N GLU A 58 -11.43 -13.00 2.56
CA GLU A 58 -11.35 -14.47 2.41
C GLU A 58 -9.90 -14.97 2.31
N LEU A 59 -9.04 -14.22 1.62
CA LEU A 59 -7.65 -14.61 1.36
C LEU A 59 -6.66 -13.94 2.32
N GLU A 60 -7.12 -13.27 3.39
CA GLU A 60 -6.28 -12.46 4.27
C GLU A 60 -5.04 -13.24 4.77
N TYR A 61 -5.20 -14.52 5.10
CA TYR A 61 -4.14 -15.37 5.65
C TYR A 61 -3.32 -16.14 4.61
N ASP A 62 -3.58 -15.93 3.32
CA ASP A 62 -2.75 -16.52 2.25
C ASP A 62 -1.36 -15.87 2.25
N ASP A 63 -0.30 -16.66 2.02
CA ASP A 63 1.08 -16.19 2.03
C ASP A 63 1.30 -15.04 1.02
N ALA A 64 0.69 -15.14 -0.18
CA ALA A 64 0.81 -14.10 -1.19
C ALA A 64 0.14 -12.79 -0.75
N MET A 65 -0.97 -12.89 -0.02
CA MET A 65 -1.67 -11.73 0.54
C MET A 65 -0.89 -11.08 1.68
N GLN A 66 -0.26 -11.87 2.56
CA GLN A 66 0.59 -11.35 3.63
C GLN A 66 1.82 -10.63 3.08
N ASP A 67 2.52 -11.22 2.11
CA ASP A 67 3.68 -10.62 1.47
C ASP A 67 3.27 -9.35 0.68
N GLY A 68 2.18 -9.42 -0.09
CA GLY A 68 1.62 -8.26 -0.77
C GLY A 68 1.24 -7.15 0.21
N ARG A 69 0.66 -7.48 1.36
CA ARG A 69 0.28 -6.52 2.41
C ARG A 69 1.50 -5.82 2.98
N GLU A 70 2.54 -6.57 3.32
CA GLU A 70 3.76 -6.03 3.91
C GLU A 70 4.52 -5.13 2.93
N GLU A 71 4.64 -5.54 1.66
CA GLU A 71 5.24 -4.69 0.65
C GLU A 71 4.47 -3.38 0.43
N VAL A 72 3.13 -3.43 0.35
CA VAL A 72 2.34 -2.20 0.19
C VAL A 72 2.50 -1.30 1.40
N ARG A 73 2.44 -1.86 2.62
CA ARG A 73 2.61 -1.12 3.88
C ARG A 73 3.90 -0.30 3.89
N CYS A 74 5.00 -0.87 3.39
CA CYS A 74 6.34 -0.29 3.44
C CYS A 74 6.73 0.57 2.21
N THR A 75 5.86 0.76 1.22
CA THR A 75 6.21 1.45 -0.05
C THR A 75 5.62 2.85 -0.22
N GLY A 76 4.92 3.38 0.78
CA GLY A 76 4.44 4.75 0.77
C GLY A 76 5.58 5.76 0.88
N CYS A 77 5.44 6.95 0.27
CA CYS A 77 6.33 8.06 0.54
C CYS A 77 5.87 8.82 1.80
N VAL A 78 6.81 9.23 2.65
CA VAL A 78 6.51 10.05 3.83
C VAL A 78 5.91 11.39 3.39
N THR A 79 4.86 11.83 4.08
CA THR A 79 4.14 13.07 3.78
C THR A 79 4.24 14.06 4.95
N ASP A 80 3.87 15.31 4.69
CA ASP A 80 3.72 16.33 5.74
C ASP A 80 2.37 16.24 6.49
N LEU A 81 1.57 15.21 6.20
CA LEU A 81 0.30 15.01 6.91
C LEU A 81 0.57 14.54 8.34
N LYS A 82 -0.31 14.94 9.25
CA LYS A 82 -0.32 14.34 10.59
C LYS A 82 -0.86 12.91 10.50
N PRO A 83 -0.25 11.94 11.21
CA PRO A 83 -0.87 10.65 11.45
C PRO A 83 -2.24 10.85 12.13
N LYS A 84 -3.20 9.96 11.83
CA LYS A 84 -4.49 9.95 12.51
C LYS A 84 -4.38 9.36 13.91
N ASN A 85 -3.45 8.43 14.10
CA ASN A 85 -3.26 7.71 15.33
C ASN A 85 -2.04 8.17 16.10
N TRP A 86 -1.96 7.71 17.34
CA TRP A 86 -0.84 7.92 18.21
C TRP A 86 -0.52 6.65 18.99
N SER A 87 0.76 6.39 19.21
CA SER A 87 1.24 5.26 19.98
C SER A 87 2.32 5.69 20.97
N ARG A 88 2.37 5.01 22.12
CA ARG A 88 3.49 5.13 23.08
C ARG A 88 4.64 4.18 22.76
N HIS A 89 4.38 3.20 21.91
CA HIS A 89 5.28 2.06 21.68
C HIS A 89 5.91 2.07 20.29
N PHE A 90 5.29 2.81 19.37
CA PHE A 90 5.67 2.86 17.97
C PHE A 90 5.77 4.30 17.50
N GLU A 91 6.71 4.55 16.60
CA GLU A 91 6.71 5.75 15.79
C GLU A 91 5.67 5.59 14.68
N ILE A 92 5.07 6.71 14.26
CA ILE A 92 4.02 6.72 13.26
C ILE A 92 4.26 7.88 12.30
N ASP A 93 4.41 7.56 11.02
CA ASP A 93 4.42 8.55 9.94
C ASP A 93 3.17 8.41 9.08
N ALA A 94 2.64 9.52 8.58
CA ALA A 94 1.63 9.47 7.53
C ALA A 94 2.34 9.32 6.18
N VAL A 95 2.13 8.19 5.52
CA VAL A 95 2.70 7.91 4.20
C VAL A 95 1.59 7.91 3.14
N ALA A 96 1.95 8.12 1.88
CA ALA A 96 1.01 8.06 0.77
C ALA A 96 1.58 7.39 -0.48
N LYS A 97 0.69 6.89 -1.34
CA LYS A 97 1.05 6.31 -2.63
C LYS A 97 -0.01 6.61 -3.68
N ASN A 98 0.44 6.83 -4.92
CA ASN A 98 -0.46 6.92 -6.07
C ASN A 98 -0.89 5.51 -6.50
N ILE A 99 -2.19 5.26 -6.45
CA ILE A 99 -2.83 4.00 -6.86
C ILE A 99 -3.84 4.34 -7.94
N ASN A 100 -3.58 3.91 -9.16
CA ASN A 100 -4.43 4.15 -10.34
C ASN A 100 -4.84 5.63 -10.50
N GLY A 101 -3.89 6.55 -10.31
CA GLY A 101 -4.12 7.99 -10.43
C GLY A 101 -4.71 8.66 -9.18
N THR A 102 -5.08 7.90 -8.15
CA THR A 102 -5.60 8.42 -6.87
C THR A 102 -4.53 8.31 -5.80
N TRP A 103 -4.25 9.40 -5.09
CA TRP A 103 -3.34 9.35 -3.94
C TRP A 103 -4.07 8.85 -2.69
N VAL A 104 -3.55 7.80 -2.09
CA VAL A 104 -4.07 7.21 -0.85
C VAL A 104 -3.01 7.31 0.22
N ALA A 105 -3.38 7.86 1.38
CA ALA A 105 -2.52 7.97 2.55
C ALA A 105 -2.98 7.05 3.68
N TRP A 106 -2.03 6.52 4.44
CA TRP A 106 -2.25 5.70 5.63
C TRP A 106 -1.20 5.99 6.70
N ASP A 107 -1.44 5.50 7.92
CA ASP A 107 -0.50 5.63 9.02
C ASP A 107 0.46 4.42 8.99
N TYR A 108 1.74 4.68 8.83
CA TYR A 108 2.80 3.68 8.84
C TYR A 108 3.43 3.59 10.22
N TYR A 109 3.21 2.47 10.90
CA TYR A 109 3.79 2.17 12.20
C TYR A 109 5.17 1.53 12.03
N TYR A 110 6.16 2.01 12.79
CA TYR A 110 7.51 1.47 12.78
C TYR A 110 8.24 1.68 14.11
N GLY A 111 9.48 1.20 14.18
CA GLY A 111 10.27 1.21 15.41
C GLY A 111 9.79 0.14 16.39
N GLY A 112 9.85 0.46 17.68
CA GLY A 112 9.58 -0.50 18.75
C GLY A 112 10.82 -1.29 19.18
N GLY A 113 10.61 -2.36 19.94
CA GLY A 113 11.67 -3.21 20.47
C GLY A 113 11.90 -4.46 19.62
N LYS A 114 12.92 -5.26 19.96
CA LYS A 114 13.24 -6.52 19.25
C LYS A 114 12.06 -7.49 19.07
N TYR A 115 11.05 -7.42 19.94
CA TYR A 115 9.89 -8.31 19.96
C TYR A 115 8.59 -7.58 19.61
N SER A 116 8.67 -6.42 18.93
CA SER A 116 7.48 -5.73 18.46
C SER A 116 7.15 -6.13 17.02
N GLU A 117 5.87 -6.17 16.72
CA GLU A 117 5.31 -6.57 15.42
C GLU A 117 4.49 -5.40 14.86
N PRO A 118 5.12 -4.27 14.45
CA PRO A 118 4.40 -3.13 13.89
C PRO A 118 3.56 -3.50 12.65
N GLU A 119 3.95 -4.54 11.92
CA GLU A 119 3.23 -5.12 10.78
C GLU A 119 1.86 -5.71 11.15
N SER A 120 1.67 -6.12 12.41
CA SER A 120 0.41 -6.69 12.90
C SER A 120 -0.62 -5.63 13.27
N ILE A 121 -0.22 -4.35 13.31
CA ILE A 121 -1.13 -3.24 13.63
C ILE A 121 -2.04 -3.01 12.43
N GLU A 122 -3.34 -2.84 12.71
CA GLU A 122 -4.27 -2.57 11.64
C GLU A 122 -4.12 -1.12 11.13
N TRP A 123 -3.90 -0.97 9.82
CA TRP A 123 -3.55 0.30 9.19
C TRP A 123 -4.39 0.63 7.95
N ILE A 124 -5.03 -0.37 7.34
CA ILE A 124 -5.87 -0.17 6.14
C ILE A 124 -7.10 0.64 6.54
N GLY A 125 -7.71 0.34 7.69
CA GLY A 125 -8.90 1.04 8.21
C GLY A 125 -8.80 2.57 8.26
N ASP A 126 -7.60 3.13 8.48
CA ASP A 126 -7.40 4.58 8.59
C ASP A 126 -7.09 5.29 7.27
N ALA A 127 -6.99 4.53 6.19
CA ALA A 127 -6.65 5.02 4.88
C ALA A 127 -7.61 6.12 4.39
N ARG A 128 -7.06 7.09 3.67
CA ARG A 128 -7.81 8.25 3.16
C ARG A 128 -7.30 8.68 1.80
N ILE A 129 -8.22 9.11 0.94
CA ILE A 129 -7.88 9.80 -0.29
C ILE A 129 -7.32 11.18 0.07
N VAL A 130 -6.20 11.53 -0.55
CA VAL A 130 -5.54 12.83 -0.36
C VAL A 130 -5.24 13.47 -1.71
N ASN A 131 -5.08 14.79 -1.71
CA ASN A 131 -4.56 15.51 -2.86
C ASN A 131 -3.03 15.56 -2.77
N CYS A 132 -2.36 15.46 -3.91
CA CYS A 132 -0.93 15.66 -4.03
C CYS A 132 -0.67 16.74 -5.07
N GLU A 133 0.11 17.75 -4.71
CA GLU A 133 0.60 18.77 -5.62
C GLU A 133 2.09 18.51 -5.87
N GLU A 134 2.44 18.15 -7.10
CA GLU A 134 3.85 17.96 -7.49
C GLU A 134 4.43 19.31 -7.93
N VAL A 135 5.44 19.79 -7.19
CA VAL A 135 6.19 21.01 -7.53
C VAL A 135 7.65 20.64 -7.74
N GLN A 136 8.14 20.78 -8.97
CA GLN A 136 9.56 20.59 -9.28
C GLN A 136 10.31 21.91 -9.14
N VAL A 137 11.34 21.94 -8.30
CA VAL A 137 12.17 23.13 -8.04
C VAL A 137 13.61 22.87 -8.48
N MET A 138 14.10 23.65 -9.46
CA MET A 138 15.51 23.67 -9.85
C MET A 138 16.23 24.76 -9.05
N LYS A 139 17.22 24.40 -8.22
CA LYS A 139 17.99 25.35 -7.43
C LYS A 139 19.49 25.23 -7.71
N THR A 140 20.12 26.35 -8.04
CA THR A 140 21.58 26.48 -8.08
C THR A 140 22.02 27.32 -6.90
N GLU A 141 22.84 26.75 -6.02
CA GLU A 141 23.40 27.43 -4.86
C GLU A 141 24.90 27.66 -5.06
N TYR A 142 25.36 28.88 -4.75
CA TYR A 142 26.77 29.24 -4.78
C TYR A 142 27.19 29.76 -3.41
N TYR A 143 28.32 29.25 -2.94
CA TYR A 143 28.95 29.70 -1.72
C TYR A 143 30.36 30.19 -2.06
N PHE A 144 30.71 31.37 -1.55
CA PHE A 144 31.99 32.01 -1.82
C PHE A 144 32.71 32.28 -0.51
N SER A 145 34.04 32.21 -0.54
CA SER A 145 34.93 32.64 0.55
C SER A 145 36.11 33.41 -0.05
N GLU A 146 36.73 34.27 0.76
CA GLU A 146 37.89 35.06 0.34
C GLU A 146 39.16 34.20 0.24
N VAL A 147 40.01 34.52 -0.73
CA VAL A 147 41.34 33.91 -0.86
C VAL A 147 42.34 34.89 -0.29
N GLU A 148 43.05 34.53 0.79
CA GLU A 148 44.18 35.33 1.29
C GLU A 148 45.30 35.33 0.25
N ALA A 149 45.78 36.53 -0.10
CA ALA A 149 46.77 36.80 -1.14
C ALA A 149 48.22 36.60 -0.68
#